data_AF-A0A2V9H342-F1
#
_entry.id   AF-A0A2V9H342-F1
#
_cell.length_a   1.000
_cell.length_b   1.000
_cell.length_c   1.000
_cell.angle_alpha   90.00
_cell.angle_beta   90.00
_cell.angle_gamma   90.00
#
_symmetry.space_group_name_H-M   'P 1'
#
loop_
_entity.id
_entity.type
_entity.pdbx_description
1 polymer ?
#
loop_
_entity_poly.entity_id
_entity_poly.type
_entity_poly.pdbx_seq_one_letter_code
_entity_poly.pdbx_strand_id
1 'polypeptide(L)'
;MLPGMGAVSTTFMAGVELVRKGKSQPVGSLTQMGTIRLGKRTDARSPLIKKFVPLAELQHLTFGGWDIFKDNAYQSAANAGVLNPQDLEKVKPFLSAIKPMKAAFDHDFVKLIDGPNIKKGKNKYELALQIKEDIVNFRKTSRASRLVTCWCGSTETFVKPEDVHSTPEKFVEAMKSNHPAIAPSMLYAWASVTSGVPFANGAPNLTVDIPAIQK
;
A
#
# COMPACT_ATOMS: atom_id res chain seq x y z
N MET A 1 -4.13 0.05 -3.40
CA MET A 1 -2.84 -0.06 -4.10
C MET A 1 -1.73 -0.15 -3.06
N LEU A 2 -0.71 -0.97 -3.28
CA LEU A 2 0.31 -1.28 -2.27
C LEU A 2 1.72 -1.03 -2.84
N PRO A 3 2.39 0.08 -2.52
CA PRO A 3 3.81 0.25 -2.79
C PRO A 3 4.60 -0.75 -1.93
N GLY A 4 5.42 -1.60 -2.56
CA GLY A 4 6.02 -2.78 -1.95
C GLY A 4 5.10 -3.99 -2.05
N MET A 5 5.17 -4.73 -3.16
CA MET A 5 4.48 -6.00 -3.36
C MET A 5 5.31 -7.19 -2.85
N GLY A 6 5.86 -7.06 -1.64
CA GLY A 6 6.53 -8.13 -0.91
C GLY A 6 5.59 -8.98 -0.05
N ALA A 7 6.16 -9.63 0.98
CA ALA A 7 5.48 -10.62 1.82
C ALA A 7 4.11 -10.16 2.38
N VAL A 8 4.04 -8.96 2.97
CA VAL A 8 2.80 -8.44 3.58
C VAL A 8 1.71 -8.25 2.53
N SER A 9 2.02 -7.54 1.45
CA SER A 9 1.09 -7.22 0.38
C SER A 9 0.55 -8.47 -0.30
N THR A 10 1.42 -9.41 -0.67
CA THR A 10 1.01 -10.61 -1.39
C THR A 10 0.28 -11.60 -0.50
N THR A 11 0.65 -11.72 0.78
CA THR A 11 -0.10 -12.51 1.77
C THR A 11 -1.49 -11.93 1.98
N PHE A 12 -1.64 -10.60 2.05
CA PHE A 12 -2.95 -9.96 2.14
C PHE A 12 -3.82 -10.26 0.90
N MET A 13 -3.28 -10.09 -0.31
CA MET A 13 -3.99 -10.40 -1.55
C MET A 13 -4.42 -11.87 -1.61
N ALA A 14 -3.50 -12.79 -1.26
CA ALA A 14 -3.75 -14.23 -1.26
C ALA A 14 -4.81 -14.63 -0.22
N GLY A 15 -4.72 -14.09 0.99
CA GLY A 15 -5.67 -14.35 2.07
C GLY A 15 -7.07 -13.88 1.72
N VAL A 16 -7.21 -12.68 1.14
CA VAL A 16 -8.51 -12.18 0.67
C VAL A 16 -9.09 -13.11 -0.40
N GLU A 17 -8.29 -13.54 -1.37
CA GLU A 17 -8.76 -14.42 -2.44
C GLU A 17 -9.14 -15.82 -1.93
N LEU A 18 -8.38 -16.38 -0.99
CA LEU A 18 -8.73 -17.65 -0.34
C LEU A 18 -10.07 -17.57 0.38
N VAL A 19 -10.35 -16.46 1.07
CA VAL A 19 -11.63 -16.24 1.76
C VAL A 19 -12.76 -16.07 0.76
N ARG A 20 -12.57 -15.32 -0.34
CA ARG A 20 -13.58 -15.17 -1.42
C ARG A 20 -13.97 -16.52 -2.03
N LYS A 21 -13.02 -17.43 -2.17
CA LYS A 21 -13.25 -18.79 -2.70
C LYS A 21 -13.81 -19.78 -1.66
N GLY A 22 -14.07 -19.33 -0.42
CA GLY A 22 -14.50 -20.20 0.67
C GLY A 22 -13.48 -21.25 1.08
N LYS A 23 -12.19 -21.01 0.81
CA LYS A 23 -11.07 -21.93 1.11
C LYS A 23 -10.33 -21.59 2.40
N SER A 24 -10.61 -20.43 3.00
CA SER A 24 -10.07 -20.00 4.28
C SER A 24 -11.04 -19.08 5.02
N GLN A 25 -10.74 -18.79 6.28
CA GLN A 25 -11.44 -17.81 7.12
C GLN A 25 -10.52 -16.61 7.37
N PRO A 26 -11.06 -15.38 7.51
CA PRO A 26 -10.26 -14.17 7.71
C PRO A 26 -9.77 -14.02 9.17
N VAL A 27 -9.12 -15.06 9.70
CA VAL A 27 -8.62 -15.12 11.09
C VAL A 27 -7.64 -13.98 11.35
N GLY A 28 -7.80 -13.32 12.50
CA GLY A 28 -7.02 -12.13 12.89
C GLY A 28 -7.56 -10.81 12.35
N SER A 29 -8.55 -10.82 11.44
CA SER A 29 -9.14 -9.59 10.93
C SER A 29 -10.21 -9.04 11.88
N LEU A 30 -9.89 -7.91 12.54
CA LEU A 30 -10.82 -7.21 13.43
C LEU A 30 -12.13 -6.85 12.72
N THR A 31 -12.06 -6.33 11.50
CA THR A 31 -13.27 -5.90 10.77
C THR A 31 -14.16 -7.08 10.37
N GLN A 32 -13.58 -8.26 10.10
CA GLN A 32 -14.31 -9.41 9.58
C GLN A 32 -14.83 -10.37 10.66
N MET A 33 -14.11 -10.47 11.79
CA MET A 33 -14.39 -11.42 12.87
C MET A 33 -14.60 -10.76 14.24
N GLY A 34 -14.22 -9.50 14.40
CA GLY A 34 -14.41 -8.75 15.64
C GLY A 34 -15.87 -8.40 15.90
N THR A 35 -16.18 -8.18 17.18
CA THR A 35 -17.48 -7.70 17.64
C THR A 35 -17.36 -6.32 18.28
N ILE A 36 -18.46 -5.57 18.30
CA ILE A 36 -18.56 -4.28 18.97
C ILE A 36 -19.60 -4.38 20.09
N ARG A 37 -19.21 -4.03 21.32
CA ARG A 37 -20.14 -4.04 22.47
C ARG A 37 -21.05 -2.82 22.42
N LEU A 38 -22.35 -3.05 22.49
CA LEU A 38 -23.38 -2.02 22.56
C LEU A 38 -24.04 -2.04 23.95
N GLY A 39 -23.98 -0.92 24.67
CA GLY A 39 -24.55 -0.82 26.02
C GLY A 39 -23.71 -1.48 27.11
N LYS A 40 -24.37 -1.94 28.17
CA LYS A 40 -23.71 -2.52 29.35
C LYS A 40 -23.23 -3.94 29.06
N ARG A 41 -22.24 -4.41 29.84
CA ARG A 41 -21.72 -5.78 29.75
C ARG A 41 -22.82 -6.85 29.90
N THR A 42 -23.83 -6.58 30.71
CA THR A 42 -24.95 -7.48 30.99
C THR A 42 -25.97 -7.58 29.86
N ASP A 43 -25.94 -6.67 28.89
CA ASP A 43 -26.96 -6.63 27.83
C ASP A 43 -26.74 -7.71 26.75
N ALA A 44 -25.59 -8.40 26.76
CA ALA A 44 -25.19 -9.41 25.77
C ALA A 44 -25.28 -8.94 24.29
N ARG A 45 -25.22 -7.63 24.05
CA ARG A 45 -25.27 -7.04 22.70
C ARG A 45 -23.88 -6.80 22.14
N SER A 46 -23.36 -7.79 21.43
CA SER A 46 -22.05 -7.72 20.77
C SER A 46 -22.11 -8.21 19.32
N PRO A 47 -22.78 -7.49 18.40
CA PRO A 47 -22.81 -7.87 16.99
C PRO A 47 -21.41 -7.83 16.36
N LEU A 48 -21.25 -8.57 15.26
CA LEU A 48 -20.05 -8.48 14.43
C LEU A 48 -19.91 -7.06 13.85
N ILE A 49 -18.69 -6.53 13.82
CA ILE A 49 -18.41 -5.17 13.30
C ILE A 49 -18.92 -5.02 11.86
N LYS A 50 -18.66 -6.00 10.99
CA LYS A 50 -19.16 -6.02 9.60
C LYS A 50 -20.69 -6.07 9.46
N LYS A 51 -21.42 -6.48 10.51
CA LYS A 51 -22.89 -6.46 10.54
C LYS A 51 -23.45 -5.17 11.15
N PHE A 52 -22.59 -4.36 11.77
CA PHE A 52 -22.96 -3.13 12.44
C PHE A 52 -22.71 -1.88 11.58
N VAL A 53 -21.60 -1.85 10.84
CA VAL A 53 -21.21 -0.71 9.97
C VAL A 53 -21.14 -1.16 8.52
N PRO A 54 -21.60 -0.35 7.53
CA PRO A 54 -21.54 -0.68 6.11
C PRO A 54 -20.09 -0.60 5.58
N LEU A 55 -19.30 -1.64 5.84
CA LEU A 55 -17.94 -1.78 5.32
C LEU A 55 -17.96 -2.39 3.92
N ALA A 56 -16.96 -2.05 3.10
CA ALA A 56 -16.75 -2.73 1.83
C ALA A 56 -16.43 -4.22 2.09
N GLU A 57 -17.19 -5.10 1.46
CA GLU A 57 -16.96 -6.53 1.55
C GLU A 57 -15.70 -6.98 0.79
N LEU A 58 -15.14 -8.12 1.19
CA LEU A 58 -13.89 -8.62 0.63
C LEU A 58 -13.97 -8.84 -0.88
N GLN A 59 -15.10 -9.28 -1.43
CA GLN A 59 -15.29 -9.47 -2.88
C GLN A 59 -15.24 -8.16 -3.68
N HIS A 60 -15.44 -7.01 -3.05
CA HIS A 60 -15.41 -5.71 -3.72
C HIS A 60 -13.99 -5.12 -3.82
N LEU A 61 -12.99 -5.73 -3.16
CA LEU A 61 -11.61 -5.23 -3.22
C LEU A 61 -10.97 -5.55 -4.59
N THR A 62 -10.11 -4.66 -5.05
CA THR A 62 -9.25 -4.90 -6.21
C THR A 62 -7.84 -4.45 -5.89
N PHE A 63 -6.84 -5.13 -6.42
CA PHE A 63 -5.46 -4.97 -6.01
C PHE A 63 -4.57 -4.54 -7.17
N GLY A 64 -3.60 -3.72 -6.82
CA GLY A 64 -2.52 -3.24 -7.66
C GLY A 64 -1.45 -2.68 -6.74
N GLY A 65 -0.26 -2.44 -7.27
CA GLY A 65 0.86 -2.00 -6.45
C GLY A 65 2.09 -1.72 -7.27
N TRP A 66 3.14 -1.33 -6.56
CA TRP A 66 4.45 -1.02 -7.12
C TRP A 66 5.49 -1.90 -6.47
N ASP A 67 6.51 -2.28 -7.21
CA ASP A 67 7.66 -2.97 -6.65
C ASP A 67 8.91 -2.71 -7.50
N ILE A 68 10.08 -2.77 -6.87
CA ILE A 68 11.37 -2.67 -7.55
C ILE A 68 11.73 -3.97 -8.27
N PHE A 69 11.07 -5.08 -7.94
CA PHE A 69 11.16 -6.35 -8.65
C PHE A 69 10.02 -6.50 -9.68
N LYS A 70 10.22 -7.38 -10.66
CA LYS A 70 9.24 -7.64 -11.75
C LYS A 70 8.30 -8.80 -11.45
N ASP A 71 8.52 -9.49 -10.34
CA ASP A 71 7.76 -10.66 -9.92
C ASP A 71 6.28 -10.29 -9.77
N ASN A 72 5.41 -11.09 -10.36
CA ASN A 72 3.97 -10.95 -10.10
C ASN A 72 3.66 -11.34 -8.64
N ALA A 73 2.43 -11.05 -8.18
CA ALA A 73 2.08 -11.30 -6.78
C ALA A 73 2.20 -12.77 -6.37
N TYR A 74 2.03 -13.72 -7.30
CA TYR A 74 2.21 -15.16 -7.01
C TYR A 74 3.68 -15.50 -6.77
N GLN A 75 4.56 -15.04 -7.67
CA GLN A 75 6.01 -15.26 -7.56
C GLN A 75 6.56 -14.63 -6.27
N SER A 76 6.16 -13.38 -5.99
CA SER A 76 6.56 -12.70 -4.76
C SER A 76 6.01 -13.42 -3.50
N ALA A 77 4.76 -13.88 -3.51
CA ALA A 77 4.22 -14.69 -2.40
C ALA A 77 4.99 -16.00 -2.18
N ALA A 78 5.35 -16.69 -3.27
CA ALA A 78 6.10 -17.94 -3.20
C ALA A 78 7.51 -17.69 -2.66
N ASN A 79 8.20 -16.64 -3.13
CA ASN A 79 9.51 -16.24 -2.66
C ASN A 79 9.49 -15.81 -1.18
N ALA A 80 8.42 -15.16 -0.73
CA ALA A 80 8.25 -14.74 0.65
C ALA A 80 8.08 -15.91 1.64
N GLY A 81 7.61 -17.07 1.18
CA GLY A 81 7.51 -18.28 1.99
C GLY A 81 6.55 -18.20 3.20
N VAL A 82 5.63 -17.23 3.21
CA VAL A 82 4.69 -17.03 4.34
C VAL A 82 3.53 -18.02 4.31
N LEU A 83 3.00 -18.30 3.11
CA LEU A 83 1.88 -19.23 2.93
C LEU A 83 2.38 -20.60 2.51
N ASN A 84 1.71 -21.65 2.98
CA ASN A 84 1.98 -23.01 2.54
C ASN A 84 1.76 -23.13 1.01
N PRO A 85 2.64 -23.81 0.25
CA PRO A 85 2.53 -23.91 -1.19
C PRO A 85 1.18 -24.44 -1.69
N GLN A 86 0.58 -25.39 -0.98
CA GLN A 86 -0.72 -25.97 -1.33
C GLN A 86 -1.87 -24.96 -1.23
N ASP A 87 -1.80 -24.01 -0.30
CA ASP A 87 -2.79 -22.95 -0.18
C ASP A 87 -2.57 -21.86 -1.23
N LEU A 88 -1.30 -21.52 -1.50
CA LEU A 88 -0.95 -20.52 -2.49
C LEU A 88 -1.35 -20.96 -3.92
N GLU A 89 -1.20 -22.24 -4.26
CA GLU A 89 -1.59 -22.78 -5.57
C GLU A 89 -3.09 -22.58 -5.86
N LYS A 90 -3.96 -22.63 -4.83
CA LYS A 90 -5.42 -22.41 -4.97
C LYS A 90 -5.78 -21.01 -5.48
N VAL A 91 -4.89 -20.03 -5.33
CA VAL A 91 -5.08 -18.62 -5.71
C VAL A 91 -4.11 -18.14 -6.77
N LYS A 92 -3.31 -19.05 -7.34
CA LYS A 92 -2.31 -18.74 -8.38
C LYS A 92 -2.87 -18.01 -9.60
N PRO A 93 -4.02 -18.39 -10.20
CA PRO A 93 -4.53 -17.66 -11.36
C PRO A 93 -4.80 -16.17 -11.05
N PHE A 94 -5.32 -15.89 -9.87
CA PHE A 94 -5.61 -14.53 -9.41
C PHE A 94 -4.33 -13.73 -9.15
N LEU A 95 -3.42 -14.28 -8.36
CA LEU A 95 -2.18 -13.56 -7.99
C LEU A 95 -1.24 -13.37 -9.19
N SER A 96 -1.18 -14.32 -10.12
CA SER A 96 -0.34 -14.22 -11.32
C SER A 96 -0.77 -13.09 -12.27
N ALA A 97 -2.05 -12.69 -12.22
CA ALA A 97 -2.58 -11.58 -13.00
C ALA A 97 -2.16 -10.20 -12.44
N ILE A 98 -1.75 -10.13 -11.17
CA ILE A 98 -1.36 -8.88 -10.51
C ILE A 98 0.13 -8.69 -10.67
N LYS A 99 0.52 -7.81 -11.61
CA LYS A 99 1.92 -7.44 -11.87
C LYS A 99 2.24 -6.08 -11.25
N PRO A 100 3.42 -5.90 -10.64
CA PRO A 100 3.81 -4.62 -10.06
C PRO A 100 4.06 -3.57 -11.14
N MET A 101 3.59 -2.35 -10.89
CA MET A 101 4.04 -1.16 -11.60
C MET A 101 5.47 -0.81 -11.17
N LYS A 102 6.21 -0.06 -12.01
CA LYS A 102 7.57 0.40 -11.67
C LYS A 102 7.56 1.29 -10.43
N ALA A 103 8.40 1.02 -9.45
CA ALA A 103 8.46 1.79 -8.21
C ALA A 103 9.39 3.01 -8.28
N ALA A 104 9.03 4.11 -7.61
CA ALA A 104 10.04 5.09 -7.18
C ALA A 104 10.88 4.47 -6.05
N PHE A 105 12.20 4.52 -6.19
CA PHE A 105 13.17 3.89 -5.30
C PHE A 105 14.42 4.76 -5.20
N ASP A 106 15.01 4.81 -4.02
CA ASP A 106 16.22 5.56 -3.72
C ASP A 106 17.09 4.75 -2.76
N HIS A 107 18.30 4.39 -3.20
CA HIS A 107 19.20 3.50 -2.49
C HIS A 107 19.80 4.15 -1.23
N ASP A 108 19.74 5.49 -1.12
CA ASP A 108 20.16 6.18 0.10
C ASP A 108 19.22 5.91 1.27
N PHE A 109 17.96 5.57 0.96
CA PHE A 109 16.93 5.25 1.95
C PHE A 109 16.82 3.76 2.24
N VAL A 110 17.16 2.89 1.29
CA VAL A 110 17.13 1.44 1.49
C VAL A 110 18.35 0.81 0.81
N LYS A 111 19.31 0.34 1.61
CA LYS A 111 20.65 -0.05 1.14
C LYS A 111 20.84 -1.53 0.79
N LEU A 112 19.93 -2.41 1.23
CA LEU A 112 20.13 -3.86 1.17
C LEU A 112 19.47 -4.52 -0.04
N ILE A 113 18.75 -3.75 -0.85
CA ILE A 113 18.03 -4.26 -2.01
C ILE A 113 18.23 -3.30 -3.17
N ASP A 114 18.22 -3.87 -4.37
CA ASP A 114 18.12 -3.13 -5.62
C ASP A 114 17.26 -3.95 -6.58
N GLY A 115 16.64 -3.29 -7.55
CA GLY A 115 15.64 -3.94 -8.39
C GLY A 115 15.54 -3.32 -9.78
N PRO A 116 15.28 -4.14 -10.82
CA PRO A 116 15.26 -3.67 -12.20
C PRO A 116 13.96 -2.94 -12.59
N ASN A 117 12.95 -2.87 -11.72
CA ASN A 117 11.61 -2.32 -11.99
C ASN A 117 11.43 -0.92 -11.39
N ILE A 118 12.40 -0.05 -11.62
CA ILE A 118 12.41 1.31 -11.06
C ILE A 118 11.92 2.37 -12.07
N LYS A 119 11.23 3.40 -11.56
CA LYS A 119 10.89 4.61 -12.31
C LYS A 119 12.16 5.42 -12.59
N LYS A 120 12.13 6.17 -13.69
CA LYS A 120 13.21 7.09 -14.08
C LYS A 120 12.63 8.47 -14.35
N GLY A 121 13.31 9.51 -13.91
CA GLY A 121 12.92 10.90 -14.06
C GLY A 121 14.09 11.81 -13.73
N LYS A 122 14.04 13.08 -14.16
CA LYS A 122 15.10 14.07 -13.91
C LYS A 122 15.16 14.46 -12.43
N ASN A 123 14.02 14.43 -11.75
CA ASN A 123 13.93 14.70 -10.33
C ASN A 123 12.82 13.92 -9.64
N LYS A 124 12.81 13.96 -8.30
CA LYS A 124 11.80 13.31 -7.45
C LYS A 124 10.38 13.79 -7.75
N TYR A 125 10.20 15.03 -8.21
CA TYR A 125 8.90 15.55 -8.63
C TYR A 125 8.34 14.81 -9.87
N GLU A 126 9.17 14.57 -10.89
CA GLU A 126 8.77 13.78 -12.06
C GLU A 126 8.41 12.33 -11.69
N LEU A 127 9.14 11.72 -10.73
CA LEU A 127 8.78 10.40 -10.22
C LEU A 127 7.42 10.40 -9.52
N ALA A 128 7.14 11.43 -8.71
CA ALA A 128 5.86 11.60 -8.04
C ALA A 128 4.70 11.79 -9.03
N LEU A 129 4.91 12.54 -10.13
CA LEU A 129 3.93 12.69 -11.20
C LEU A 129 3.62 11.36 -11.90
N GLN A 130 4.63 10.53 -12.16
CA GLN A 130 4.41 9.18 -12.70
C GLN A 130 3.61 8.29 -11.73
N ILE A 131 3.79 8.43 -10.41
CA ILE A 131 2.95 7.75 -9.43
C ILE A 131 1.51 8.25 -9.53
N LYS A 132 1.27 9.56 -9.68
CA LYS A 132 -0.10 10.09 -9.88
C LYS A 132 -0.74 9.53 -11.14
N GLU A 133 0.01 9.41 -12.22
CA GLU A 133 -0.46 8.81 -13.47
C GLU A 133 -0.86 7.34 -13.27
N ASP A 134 -0.03 6.55 -12.57
CA ASP A 134 -0.35 5.17 -12.22
C ASP A 134 -1.65 5.07 -11.41
N ILE A 135 -1.87 5.98 -10.45
CA ILE A 135 -3.10 6.03 -9.64
C ILE A 135 -4.33 6.29 -10.54
N VAL A 136 -4.23 7.25 -11.46
CA VAL A 136 -5.30 7.57 -12.42
C VAL A 136 -5.58 6.38 -13.33
N ASN A 137 -4.53 5.75 -13.87
CA ASN A 137 -4.64 4.60 -14.76
C ASN A 137 -5.25 3.41 -14.03
N PHE A 138 -4.81 3.10 -12.81
CA PHE A 138 -5.37 2.04 -11.98
C PHE A 138 -6.85 2.30 -11.67
N ARG A 139 -7.25 3.53 -11.37
CA ARG A 139 -8.67 3.87 -11.17
C ARG A 139 -9.51 3.51 -12.40
N LYS A 140 -9.03 3.87 -13.60
CA LYS A 140 -9.73 3.60 -14.87
C LYS A 140 -9.81 2.10 -15.16
N THR A 141 -8.70 1.38 -15.04
CA THR A 141 -8.62 -0.05 -15.43
C THR A 141 -9.31 -0.96 -14.42
N SER A 142 -9.21 -0.66 -13.12
CA SER A 142 -9.85 -1.45 -12.07
C SER A 142 -11.34 -1.19 -11.91
N ARG A 143 -11.85 -0.09 -12.49
CA ARG A 143 -13.23 0.40 -12.32
C ARG A 143 -13.64 0.65 -10.86
N ALA A 144 -12.66 0.83 -9.97
CA ALA A 144 -12.92 1.07 -8.56
C ALA A 144 -13.54 2.47 -8.35
N SER A 145 -14.64 2.53 -7.60
CA SER A 145 -15.26 3.81 -7.21
C SER A 145 -14.38 4.62 -6.26
N ARG A 146 -13.60 3.91 -5.43
CA ARG A 146 -12.71 4.49 -4.40
C ARG A 146 -11.37 3.77 -4.42
N LEU A 147 -10.31 4.50 -4.13
CA LEU A 147 -8.96 3.97 -3.98
C LEU A 147 -8.45 4.25 -2.58
N VAL A 148 -7.52 3.40 -2.13
CA VAL A 148 -6.68 3.61 -0.94
C VAL A 148 -5.28 3.15 -1.29
N THR A 149 -4.27 3.89 -0.84
CA THR A 149 -2.86 3.49 -0.91
C THR A 149 -2.39 3.12 0.49
N CYS A 150 -1.66 2.01 0.63
CA CYS A 150 -1.03 1.64 1.90
C CYS A 150 0.43 1.25 1.63
N TRP A 151 1.38 1.97 2.22
CA TRP A 151 2.80 1.66 2.11
C TRP A 151 3.10 0.31 2.76
N CYS A 152 3.67 -0.59 1.98
CA CYS A 152 4.17 -1.90 2.41
C CYS A 152 5.59 -2.14 1.86
N GLY A 153 6.28 -1.07 1.46
CA GLY A 153 7.67 -1.11 1.04
C GLY A 153 8.58 -1.30 2.24
N SER A 154 9.87 -1.52 1.94
CA SER A 154 10.90 -1.63 2.96
C SER A 154 10.91 -0.41 3.88
N THR A 155 11.24 -0.64 5.15
CA THR A 155 11.58 0.44 6.08
C THR A 155 12.75 1.23 5.51
N GLU A 156 12.55 2.54 5.40
CA GLU A 156 13.53 3.52 4.95
C GLU A 156 14.40 3.95 6.13
N THR A 157 15.59 4.46 5.85
CA THR A 157 16.45 5.04 6.88
C THR A 157 15.74 6.20 7.60
N PHE A 158 16.09 6.37 8.87
CA PHE A 158 15.51 7.42 9.69
C PHE A 158 15.89 8.81 9.15
N VAL A 159 14.87 9.67 8.99
CA VAL A 159 15.02 11.08 8.60
C VAL A 159 14.31 11.95 9.63
N LYS A 160 14.93 13.06 10.01
CA LYS A 160 14.30 14.07 10.87
C LYS A 160 13.47 15.03 10.00
N PRO A 161 12.31 15.51 10.48
CA PRO A 161 11.61 16.60 9.82
C PRO A 161 12.51 17.83 9.65
N GLU A 162 12.48 18.41 8.47
CA GLU A 162 13.22 19.62 8.08
C GLU A 162 12.27 20.70 7.55
N ASP A 163 12.77 21.92 7.33
CA ASP A 163 11.96 23.04 6.82
C ASP A 163 11.33 22.74 5.45
N VAL A 164 11.97 21.90 4.63
CA VAL A 164 11.43 21.41 3.35
C VAL A 164 10.13 20.61 3.50
N HIS A 165 9.83 20.09 4.69
CA HIS A 165 8.61 19.33 4.99
C HIS A 165 7.49 20.18 5.62
N SER A 166 7.70 21.49 5.82
CA SER A 166 6.81 22.34 6.63
C SER A 166 5.55 22.82 5.91
N THR A 167 5.59 22.92 4.59
CA THR A 167 4.49 23.44 3.74
C THR A 167 4.44 22.67 2.41
N PRO A 168 3.24 22.54 1.79
CA PRO A 168 3.10 21.90 0.48
C PRO A 168 4.02 22.53 -0.59
N GLU A 169 4.18 23.84 -0.59
CA GLU A 169 4.99 24.59 -1.57
C GLU A 169 6.46 24.23 -1.43
N LYS A 170 7.02 24.28 -0.21
CA LYS A 170 8.43 23.91 0.04
C LYS A 170 8.69 22.44 -0.29
N PHE A 171 7.72 21.56 -0.01
CA PHE A 171 7.85 20.14 -0.31
C PHE A 171 7.91 19.89 -1.83
N VAL A 172 7.10 20.61 -2.62
CA VAL A 172 7.16 20.54 -4.08
C VAL A 172 8.49 21.06 -4.62
N GLU A 173 8.99 22.19 -4.12
CA GLU A 173 10.30 22.71 -4.53
C GLU A 173 11.44 21.76 -4.15
N ALA A 174 11.39 21.15 -2.97
CA ALA A 174 12.36 20.14 -2.53
C ALA A 174 12.35 18.88 -3.41
N MET A 175 11.17 18.45 -3.87
CA MET A 175 11.06 17.37 -4.87
C MET A 175 11.70 17.76 -6.22
N LYS A 176 11.50 19.00 -6.67
CA LYS A 176 12.07 19.47 -7.95
C LYS A 176 13.59 19.60 -7.90
N SER A 177 14.14 19.96 -6.74
CA SER A 177 15.58 20.12 -6.51
C SER A 177 16.30 18.83 -6.08
N ASN A 178 15.62 17.67 -6.08
CA ASN A 178 16.16 16.40 -5.57
C ASN A 178 16.70 16.48 -4.14
N HIS A 179 16.02 17.22 -3.26
CA HIS A 179 16.49 17.39 -1.89
C HIS A 179 16.67 16.02 -1.19
N PRO A 180 17.80 15.80 -0.47
CA PRO A 180 18.13 14.50 0.12
C PRO A 180 17.14 14.07 1.20
N ALA A 181 16.47 15.02 1.88
CA ALA A 181 15.47 14.72 2.90
C ALA A 181 14.10 14.24 2.36
N ILE A 182 13.93 14.11 1.03
CA ILE A 182 12.67 13.64 0.43
C ILE A 182 12.76 12.15 0.14
N ALA A 183 12.07 11.34 0.94
CA ALA A 183 12.05 9.88 0.81
C ALA A 183 11.06 9.40 -0.27
N PRO A 184 11.31 8.23 -0.90
CA PRO A 184 10.35 7.60 -1.80
C PRO A 184 8.94 7.46 -1.20
N SER A 185 8.80 7.03 0.05
CA SER A 185 7.49 6.92 0.74
C SER A 185 6.70 8.24 0.71
N MET A 186 7.37 9.38 0.91
CA MET A 186 6.76 10.70 0.86
C MET A 186 6.25 11.04 -0.54
N LEU A 187 6.91 10.57 -1.61
CA LEU A 187 6.42 10.74 -2.98
C LEU A 187 5.08 10.02 -3.20
N TYR A 188 4.95 8.79 -2.69
CA TYR A 188 3.68 8.05 -2.78
C TYR A 188 2.58 8.68 -1.92
N ALA A 189 2.93 9.19 -0.73
CA ALA A 189 1.99 9.92 0.13
C ALA A 189 1.47 11.18 -0.56
N TRP A 190 2.38 12.03 -1.04
CA TRP A 190 2.04 13.24 -1.79
C TRP A 190 1.21 12.93 -3.03
N ALA A 191 1.62 11.95 -3.85
CA ALA A 191 0.91 11.57 -5.06
C ALA A 191 -0.50 11.03 -4.76
N SER A 192 -0.68 10.30 -3.65
CA SER A 192 -1.98 9.77 -3.25
C SER A 192 -2.89 10.87 -2.72
N VAL A 193 -2.43 11.65 -1.73
CA VAL A 193 -3.22 12.71 -1.08
C VAL A 193 -3.64 13.77 -2.10
N THR A 194 -2.72 14.24 -2.94
CA THR A 194 -3.03 15.23 -3.99
C THR A 194 -3.79 14.64 -5.19
N SER A 195 -4.08 13.34 -5.19
CA SER A 195 -5.01 12.67 -6.12
C SER A 195 -6.37 12.37 -5.47
N GLY A 196 -6.61 12.86 -4.24
CA GLY A 196 -7.81 12.56 -3.47
C GLY A 196 -7.91 11.09 -3.03
N VAL A 197 -6.76 10.40 -2.90
CA VAL A 197 -6.67 9.00 -2.50
C VAL A 197 -6.07 8.93 -1.09
N PRO A 198 -6.80 8.39 -0.09
CA PRO A 198 -6.27 8.17 1.25
C PRO A 198 -4.99 7.32 1.22
N PHE A 199 -4.03 7.70 2.05
CA PHE A 199 -2.76 7.02 2.21
C PHE A 199 -2.57 6.55 3.65
N ALA A 200 -2.18 5.30 3.83
CA ALA A 200 -1.75 4.75 5.11
C ALA A 200 -0.25 4.40 5.05
N ASN A 201 0.49 4.73 6.09
CA ASN A 201 1.89 4.32 6.23
C ASN A 201 1.97 3.03 7.05
N GLY A 202 2.40 1.93 6.43
CA GLY A 202 2.57 0.64 7.09
C GLY A 202 3.99 0.39 7.62
N ALA A 203 4.89 1.37 7.51
CA ALA A 203 6.26 1.31 8.02
C ALA A 203 6.53 2.48 8.99
N PRO A 204 7.54 2.40 9.87
CA PRO A 204 7.84 3.45 10.86
C PRO A 204 8.60 4.66 10.27
N ASN A 205 8.64 4.81 8.94
CA ASN A 205 9.39 5.86 8.26
C ASN A 205 8.67 7.20 8.37
N LEU A 206 9.42 8.31 8.31
CA LEU A 206 8.85 9.65 8.18
C LEU A 206 8.15 9.76 6.80
N THR A 207 6.83 9.91 6.79
CA THR A 207 6.03 9.89 5.56
C THR A 207 4.82 10.82 5.59
N VAL A 208 3.76 10.45 6.32
CA VAL A 208 2.49 11.22 6.42
C VAL A 208 2.46 12.13 7.65
N ASP A 209 3.40 11.91 8.55
CA ASP A 209 3.67 12.63 9.78
C ASP A 209 4.51 13.89 9.55
N ILE A 210 4.42 14.48 8.35
CA ILE A 210 5.00 15.78 8.01
C ILE A 210 3.92 16.84 7.75
N PRO A 211 4.13 18.11 8.16
CA PRO A 211 3.14 19.17 7.97
C PRO A 211 2.70 19.39 6.52
N ALA A 212 3.59 19.21 5.54
CA ALA A 212 3.29 19.37 4.12
C ALA A 212 2.27 18.36 3.56
N ILE A 213 2.03 17.23 4.26
CA ILE A 213 1.06 16.20 3.85
C ILE A 213 -0.23 16.29 4.66
N GLN A 214 -0.17 16.84 5.88
CA GLN A 214 -1.31 16.95 6.79
C GLN A 214 -2.18 18.18 6.54
N LYS A 215 -1.62 19.23 5.91
CA LYS A 215 -2.29 20.48 5.56
C LYS A 215 -2.80 20.43 4.13
#